data_AF-A0A812EZD6-F1
#
_entry.id   AF-A0A812EZD6-F1
#
_cell.length_a   1.000
_cell.length_b   1.000
_cell.length_c   1.000
_cell.angle_alpha   90.00
_cell.angle_beta   90.00
_cell.angle_gamma   90.00
#
_symmetry.space_group_name_H-M   'P 1'
#
loop_
_entity.id
_entity.type
_entity.pdbx_description
1 polymer ?
#
loop_
_entity_poly.entity_id
_entity_poly.type
_entity_poly.pdbx_seq_one_letter_code
_entity_poly.pdbx_strand_id
1 'polypeptide(L)'
;MISTEVYSKAKTGCVAGLVGGFALFSSFFWIDSEIGVPFGTFYKAVGLVVGLDGMAAIAFGFFAHMLTAALVGAVFCIFSLSHRMLRISSVPKGILGGAVTGLQVYAIFFMPITLYVMFPAISEQATGLVPATPEDMRVAQILLETHDKILWGSLVLHVLYGAVMGLFSSMILYEEYHMKGKEKKEKKEAWKKFESEHWPWT
;
A
#
# COMPACT_ATOMS: atom_id res chain seq x y z
N MET A 1 15.65 -6.84 -21.47
CA MET A 1 14.61 -5.84 -21.83
C MET A 1 13.39 -5.95 -20.91
N ILE A 2 12.83 -7.15 -20.67
CA ILE A 2 11.70 -7.36 -19.74
C ILE A 2 12.10 -7.07 -18.28
N SER A 3 13.27 -7.53 -17.84
CA SER A 3 13.76 -7.34 -16.47
C SER A 3 13.90 -5.86 -16.06
N THR A 4 14.41 -5.02 -16.97
CA THR A 4 14.60 -3.59 -16.75
C THR A 4 13.27 -2.83 -16.64
N GLU A 5 12.25 -3.24 -17.40
CA GLU A 5 10.93 -2.62 -17.34
C GLU A 5 10.19 -3.03 -16.06
N VAL A 6 10.23 -4.32 -15.69
CA VAL A 6 9.67 -4.83 -14.43
C VAL A 6 10.32 -4.13 -13.23
N TYR A 7 11.64 -4.01 -13.21
CA TYR A 7 12.36 -3.29 -12.15
C TYR A 7 11.92 -1.84 -12.03
N SER A 8 11.80 -1.12 -13.15
CA SER A 8 11.34 0.28 -13.13
C SER A 8 9.92 0.41 -12.58
N LYS A 9 9.00 -0.48 -12.98
CA LYS A 9 7.62 -0.47 -12.46
C LYS A 9 7.56 -0.82 -10.98
N ALA A 10 8.33 -1.83 -10.57
CA ALA A 10 8.45 -2.20 -9.17
C ALA A 10 8.93 -1.01 -8.32
N LYS A 11 9.99 -0.31 -8.75
CA LYS A 11 10.52 0.88 -8.07
C LYS A 11 9.46 1.98 -7.96
N THR A 12 8.79 2.33 -9.06
CA THR A 12 7.70 3.33 -9.04
C THR A 12 6.57 2.92 -8.10
N GLY A 13 6.20 1.64 -8.13
CA GLY A 13 5.21 1.06 -7.25
C GLY A 13 5.60 1.14 -5.77
N CYS A 14 6.83 0.78 -5.41
CA CYS A 14 7.33 0.89 -4.04
C CYS A 14 7.21 2.33 -3.51
N VAL A 15 7.62 3.32 -4.31
CA VAL A 15 7.55 4.73 -3.91
C VAL A 15 6.09 5.16 -3.71
N ALA A 16 5.21 4.88 -4.67
CA ALA A 16 3.79 5.22 -4.56
C ALA A 16 3.11 4.51 -3.38
N GLY A 17 3.46 3.25 -3.13
CA GLY A 17 2.98 2.46 -1.99
C GLY A 17 3.42 3.05 -0.64
N LEU A 18 4.69 3.45 -0.51
CA LEU A 18 5.19 4.12 0.68
C LEU A 18 4.50 5.47 0.90
N VAL A 19 4.31 6.27 -0.15
CA VAL A 19 3.57 7.54 -0.07
C VAL A 19 2.14 7.30 0.42
N GLY A 20 1.45 6.29 -0.11
CA GLY A 20 0.13 5.89 0.37
C GLY A 20 0.14 5.45 1.85
N GLY A 21 1.14 4.68 2.26
CA GLY A 21 1.30 4.25 3.66
C GLY A 21 1.51 5.44 4.62
N PHE A 22 2.39 6.38 4.27
CA PHE A 22 2.62 7.58 5.07
C PHE A 22 1.42 8.53 5.06
N ALA A 23 0.68 8.63 3.95
CA ALA A 23 -0.51 9.49 3.87
C ALA A 23 -1.59 9.09 4.89
N LEU A 24 -1.69 7.82 5.22
CA LEU A 24 -2.64 7.32 6.22
C LEU A 24 -2.08 7.24 7.63
N PHE A 25 -0.80 7.52 7.83
CA PHE A 25 -0.15 7.43 9.13
C PHE A 25 -0.86 8.28 10.20
N SER A 26 -1.31 9.49 9.84
CA SER A 26 -2.06 10.36 10.73
C SER A 26 -3.45 9.82 11.09
N SER A 27 -4.08 9.06 10.19
CA SER A 27 -5.41 8.48 10.41
C SER A 27 -5.40 7.42 11.51
N PHE A 28 -4.30 6.68 11.69
CA PHE A 28 -4.19 5.70 12.78
C PHE A 28 -4.19 6.37 14.16
N PHE A 29 -3.46 7.47 14.33
CA PHE A 29 -3.49 8.21 15.59
C PHE A 29 -4.85 8.84 15.87
N TRP A 30 -5.53 9.30 14.83
CA TRP A 30 -6.90 9.80 14.96
C TRP A 30 -7.83 8.71 15.49
N ILE A 31 -7.80 7.52 14.90
CA ILE A 31 -8.65 6.39 15.32
C ILE A 31 -8.29 5.95 16.74
N ASP A 32 -6.99 5.83 17.07
CA ASP A 32 -6.52 5.49 18.42
C ASP A 32 -7.13 6.46 19.47
N SER A 33 -7.11 7.76 19.17
CA SER A 33 -7.72 8.79 20.02
C SER A 33 -9.24 8.67 20.10
N GLU A 34 -9.91 8.33 19.01
CA GLU A 34 -11.37 8.23 18.94
C GLU A 34 -11.90 7.05 19.75
N ILE A 35 -11.18 5.93 19.78
CA ILE A 35 -11.54 4.73 20.55
C ILE A 35 -10.95 4.71 21.97
N GLY A 36 -10.15 5.71 22.34
CA GLY A 36 -9.62 5.87 23.69
C GLY A 36 -8.49 4.90 24.07
N VAL A 37 -7.69 4.47 23.08
CA VAL A 37 -6.51 3.61 23.28
C VAL A 37 -5.21 4.40 23.14
N PRO A 38 -4.09 3.91 23.71
CA PRO A 38 -2.79 4.55 23.52
C PRO A 38 -2.40 4.66 22.04
N PHE A 39 -1.66 5.70 21.69
CA PHE A 39 -1.17 5.88 20.32
C PHE A 39 -0.25 4.73 19.89
N GLY A 40 -0.46 4.23 18.68
CA GLY A 40 0.30 3.12 18.13
C GLY A 40 -0.25 1.74 18.51
N THR A 41 -1.43 1.68 19.14
CA THR A 41 -2.07 0.41 19.55
C THR A 41 -2.28 -0.54 18.37
N PHE A 42 -2.73 -0.03 17.21
CA PHE A 42 -2.87 -0.86 16.00
C PHE A 42 -1.56 -1.49 15.53
N TYR A 43 -0.44 -0.75 15.60
CA TYR A 43 0.87 -1.30 15.26
C TYR A 43 1.39 -2.27 16.34
N LYS A 44 1.14 -1.98 17.62
CA LYS A 44 1.47 -2.88 18.74
C LYS A 44 0.80 -4.24 18.55
N ALA A 45 -0.48 -4.28 18.16
CA ALA A 45 -1.23 -5.52 17.96
C ALA A 45 -0.56 -6.47 16.95
N VAL A 46 0.03 -5.93 15.88
CA VAL A 46 0.80 -6.74 14.90
C VAL A 46 2.08 -7.29 15.51
N GLY A 47 2.79 -6.50 16.31
CA GLY A 47 4.01 -6.92 17.01
C GLY A 47 3.75 -7.98 18.08
N LEU A 48 2.62 -7.91 18.79
CA LEU A 48 2.25 -8.89 19.82
C LEU A 48 2.07 -10.30 19.24
N VAL A 49 1.48 -10.40 18.04
CA VAL A 49 1.28 -11.69 17.35
C VAL A 49 2.61 -12.40 17.04
N VAL A 50 3.71 -11.64 16.91
CA VAL A 50 5.05 -12.20 16.70
C VAL A 50 5.88 -12.29 17.99
N GLY A 51 5.25 -12.09 19.15
CA GLY A 51 5.87 -12.23 20.47
C GLY A 51 6.69 -11.03 20.94
N LEU A 52 6.56 -9.86 20.29
CA LEU A 52 7.20 -8.62 20.73
C LEU A 52 6.26 -7.84 21.66
N ASP A 53 6.82 -7.03 22.55
CA ASP A 53 6.05 -6.15 23.42
C ASP A 53 6.61 -4.71 23.46
N GLY A 54 5.83 -3.78 24.01
CA GLY A 54 6.17 -2.38 24.21
C GLY A 54 6.51 -1.67 22.90
N MET A 55 7.56 -0.83 22.96
CA MET A 55 8.01 -0.04 21.81
C MET A 55 8.54 -0.91 20.66
N ALA A 56 9.11 -2.09 20.95
CA ALA A 56 9.60 -2.99 19.92
C ALA A 56 8.45 -3.54 19.06
N ALA A 57 7.31 -3.88 19.69
CA ALA A 57 6.11 -4.31 18.99
C ALA A 57 5.55 -3.22 18.07
N ILE A 58 5.47 -1.98 18.56
CA ILE A 58 4.99 -0.82 17.76
C ILE A 58 5.91 -0.58 16.57
N ALA A 59 7.23 -0.55 16.80
CA ALA A 59 8.21 -0.33 15.74
C ALA A 59 8.14 -1.44 14.67
N PHE A 60 8.07 -2.70 15.10
CA PHE A 60 7.93 -3.83 14.18
C PHE A 60 6.65 -3.73 13.36
N GLY A 61 5.50 -3.49 13.99
CA GLY A 61 4.22 -3.34 13.31
C GLY A 61 4.24 -2.21 12.27
N PHE A 62 4.83 -1.07 12.62
CA PHE A 62 5.00 0.05 11.70
C PHE A 62 5.86 -0.32 10.48
N PHE A 63 7.04 -0.90 10.69
CA PHE A 63 7.93 -1.28 9.58
C PHE A 63 7.32 -2.40 8.71
N ALA A 64 6.66 -3.38 9.34
CA ALA A 64 5.95 -4.44 8.61
C ALA A 64 4.82 -3.86 7.74
N HIS A 65 4.09 -2.86 8.26
CA HIS A 65 3.05 -2.17 7.51
C HIS A 65 3.63 -1.37 6.35
N MET A 66 4.70 -0.60 6.56
CA MET A 66 5.37 0.16 5.50
C MET A 66 5.98 -0.74 4.42
N LEU A 67 6.57 -1.86 4.81
CA LEU A 67 7.08 -2.86 3.88
C LEU A 67 5.95 -3.45 3.03
N THR A 68 4.85 -3.84 3.67
CA THR A 68 3.68 -4.37 2.96
C THR A 68 3.10 -3.33 2.00
N ALA A 69 3.00 -2.07 2.43
CA ALA A 69 2.55 -0.96 1.57
C ALA A 69 3.46 -0.77 0.34
N ALA A 70 4.78 -0.89 0.50
CA ALA A 70 5.72 -0.83 -0.62
C ALA A 70 5.53 -2.02 -1.59
N LEU A 71 5.40 -3.24 -1.05
CA LEU A 71 5.23 -4.46 -1.85
C LEU A 71 3.93 -4.46 -2.64
N VAL A 72 2.82 -4.06 -2.02
CA VAL A 72 1.52 -3.92 -2.70
C VAL A 72 1.63 -2.91 -3.85
N GLY A 73 2.26 -1.77 -3.61
CA GLY A 73 2.51 -0.78 -4.67
C GLY A 73 3.37 -1.32 -5.81
N ALA A 74 4.44 -2.05 -5.50
CA ALA A 74 5.30 -2.71 -6.49
C ALA A 74 4.48 -3.67 -7.36
N VAL A 75 3.70 -4.55 -6.74
CA VAL A 75 2.83 -5.52 -7.40
C VAL A 75 1.82 -4.79 -8.29
N PHE A 76 1.13 -3.77 -7.78
CA PHE A 76 0.17 -2.96 -8.54
C PHE A 76 0.78 -2.41 -9.84
N CYS A 77 1.97 -1.80 -9.76
CA CYS A 77 2.64 -1.25 -10.94
C CYS A 77 3.17 -2.35 -11.88
N ILE A 78 3.65 -3.49 -11.38
CA ILE A 78 4.09 -4.62 -12.22
C ILE A 78 2.90 -5.18 -13.01
N PHE A 79 1.76 -5.41 -12.35
CA PHE A 79 0.56 -5.93 -13.00
C PHE A 79 -0.01 -4.98 -14.07
N SER A 80 0.29 -3.68 -13.97
CA SER A 80 -0.06 -2.72 -15.04
C SER A 80 0.59 -3.02 -16.39
N LEU A 81 1.65 -3.83 -16.42
CA LEU A 81 2.29 -4.33 -17.66
C LEU A 81 1.54 -5.50 -18.30
N SER A 82 0.74 -6.24 -17.53
CA SER A 82 0.21 -7.55 -17.96
C SER A 82 -0.94 -7.43 -18.95
N HIS A 83 -1.83 -6.44 -18.80
CA HIS A 83 -3.01 -6.30 -19.66
C HIS A 83 -3.40 -4.85 -19.92
N ARG A 84 -3.96 -4.57 -21.12
CA ARG A 84 -4.37 -3.21 -21.54
C ARG A 84 -5.39 -2.57 -20.59
N MET A 85 -6.23 -3.37 -19.93
CA MET A 85 -7.20 -2.90 -18.94
C MET A 85 -6.55 -2.48 -17.61
N LEU A 86 -5.44 -3.12 -17.24
CA LEU A 86 -4.68 -2.83 -16.01
C LEU A 86 -3.64 -1.71 -16.23
N ARG A 87 -3.40 -1.34 -17.48
CA ARG A 87 -2.46 -0.29 -17.83
C ARG A 87 -2.97 1.06 -17.30
N ILE A 88 -2.17 1.66 -16.41
CA ILE A 88 -2.42 2.97 -15.83
C ILE A 88 -2.21 4.04 -16.91
N SER A 89 -3.27 4.36 -17.66
CA SER A 89 -3.20 5.31 -18.79
C SER A 89 -3.59 6.73 -18.43
N SER A 90 -4.24 6.95 -17.28
CA SER A 90 -4.72 8.25 -16.82
C SER A 90 -4.91 8.25 -15.31
N VAL A 91 -4.89 9.44 -14.70
CA VAL A 91 -5.05 9.61 -13.25
C VAL A 91 -6.34 8.98 -12.70
N PRO A 92 -7.54 9.21 -13.29
CA PRO A 92 -8.77 8.58 -12.76
C PRO A 92 -8.73 7.05 -12.80
N LYS A 93 -8.11 6.47 -13.84
CA LYS A 93 -7.96 5.02 -13.95
C LYS A 93 -7.02 4.45 -12.91
N GLY A 94 -5.92 5.13 -12.59
CA GLY A 94 -5.05 4.66 -11.52
C GLY A 94 -5.64 4.84 -10.14
N ILE A 95 -6.38 5.94 -9.87
CA ILE A 95 -7.13 6.09 -8.61
C ILE A 95 -8.12 4.92 -8.44
N LEU A 96 -8.94 4.65 -9.45
CA LEU A 96 -9.94 3.57 -9.38
C LEU A 96 -9.28 2.19 -9.28
N GLY A 97 -8.25 1.92 -10.09
CA GLY A 97 -7.50 0.67 -10.02
C GLY A 97 -6.80 0.47 -8.68
N GLY A 98 -6.24 1.54 -8.12
CA GLY A 98 -5.63 1.54 -6.81
C GLY A 98 -6.66 1.29 -5.70
N ALA A 99 -7.81 1.98 -5.72
CA ALA A 99 -8.89 1.78 -4.76
C ALA A 99 -9.41 0.32 -4.76
N VAL A 100 -9.59 -0.27 -5.94
CA VAL A 100 -9.94 -1.70 -6.08
C VAL A 100 -8.84 -2.60 -5.53
N THR A 101 -7.56 -2.27 -5.76
CA THR A 101 -6.43 -3.00 -5.18
C THR A 101 -6.43 -2.92 -3.65
N GLY A 102 -6.72 -1.74 -3.09
CA GLY A 102 -6.89 -1.55 -1.65
C GLY A 102 -8.00 -2.42 -1.07
N LEU A 103 -9.16 -2.47 -1.74
CA LEU A 103 -10.27 -3.35 -1.37
C LEU A 103 -9.87 -4.84 -1.41
N GLN A 104 -9.11 -5.26 -2.42
CA GLN A 104 -8.60 -6.63 -2.52
C GLN A 104 -7.63 -6.95 -1.38
N VAL A 105 -6.71 -6.04 -1.05
CA VAL A 105 -5.78 -6.21 0.08
C VAL A 105 -6.54 -6.33 1.40
N TYR A 106 -7.57 -5.50 1.59
CA TYR A 106 -8.46 -5.60 2.74
C TYR A 106 -9.14 -6.97 2.82
N ALA A 107 -9.81 -7.40 1.76
CA ALA A 107 -10.62 -8.61 1.77
C ALA A 107 -9.78 -9.91 1.85
N ILE A 108 -8.63 -9.95 1.15
CA ILE A 108 -7.83 -11.18 0.98
C ILE A 108 -6.79 -11.34 2.09
N PHE A 109 -6.20 -10.23 2.57
CA PHE A 109 -5.11 -10.30 3.54
C PHE A 109 -5.52 -9.78 4.90
N PHE A 110 -6.01 -8.53 4.97
CA PHE A 110 -6.31 -7.90 6.25
C PHE A 110 -7.42 -8.66 7.00
N MET A 111 -8.55 -8.94 6.35
CA MET A 111 -9.70 -9.59 6.97
C MET A 111 -9.35 -10.97 7.55
N PRO A 112 -8.73 -11.92 6.82
CA PRO A 112 -8.36 -13.20 7.41
C PRO A 112 -7.36 -13.07 8.57
N ILE A 113 -6.36 -12.19 8.45
CA ILE A 113 -5.37 -12.00 9.52
C ILE A 113 -6.05 -11.40 10.76
N THR A 114 -6.89 -10.38 10.60
CA THR A 114 -7.54 -9.73 11.73
C THR A 114 -8.51 -10.67 12.43
N LEU A 115 -9.37 -11.38 11.69
CA LEU A 115 -10.40 -12.24 12.26
C LEU A 115 -9.84 -13.52 12.88
N TYR A 116 -8.86 -14.15 12.23
CA TYR A 116 -8.38 -15.49 12.63
C TYR A 116 -7.06 -15.47 13.40
N VAL A 117 -6.34 -14.35 13.42
CA VAL A 117 -5.06 -14.24 14.13
C VAL A 117 -5.11 -13.13 15.18
N MET A 118 -5.44 -11.90 14.79
CA MET A 118 -5.36 -10.77 15.72
C MET A 118 -6.44 -10.79 16.80
N PHE A 119 -7.72 -10.92 16.45
CA PHE A 119 -8.81 -10.93 17.44
C PHE A 119 -8.70 -12.10 18.43
N PRO A 120 -8.36 -13.34 18.02
CA PRO A 120 -8.06 -14.40 18.97
C PRO A 120 -6.92 -14.04 19.93
N ALA A 121 -5.79 -13.51 19.43
CA ALA A 121 -4.67 -13.10 20.27
C ALA A 121 -5.05 -11.99 21.27
N ILE A 122 -5.83 -10.99 20.82
CA ILE A 122 -6.35 -9.92 21.69
C ILE A 122 -7.33 -10.50 22.73
N SER A 123 -8.14 -11.50 22.36
CA SER A 123 -9.08 -12.16 23.28
C SER A 123 -8.37 -12.94 24.38
N GLU A 124 -7.29 -13.66 24.07
CA GLU A 124 -6.45 -14.33 25.07
C GLU A 124 -5.83 -13.33 26.06
N GLN A 125 -5.42 -12.15 25.57
CA GLN A 125 -4.91 -11.08 26.41
C GLN A 125 -6.01 -10.47 27.31
N ALA A 126 -7.21 -10.23 26.76
CA ALA A 126 -8.34 -9.68 27.50
C ALA A 126 -8.87 -10.61 28.61
N THR A 127 -8.73 -11.92 28.41
CA THR A 127 -9.18 -12.97 29.36
C THR A 127 -8.10 -13.34 30.38
N GLY A 128 -6.88 -12.83 30.25
CA GLY A 128 -5.77 -13.13 31.15
C GLY A 128 -5.15 -14.52 30.95
N LEU A 129 -5.40 -15.16 29.80
CA LEU A 129 -4.78 -16.43 29.44
C LEU A 129 -3.28 -16.27 29.13
N VAL A 130 -2.87 -15.06 28.74
CA VAL A 130 -1.48 -14.66 28.51
C VAL A 130 -1.08 -13.59 29.55
N PRO A 131 0.17 -13.60 30.06
CA PRO A 131 0.65 -12.55 30.95
C PRO A 131 0.50 -11.17 30.31
N ALA A 132 -0.26 -10.28 30.96
CA ALA A 132 -0.50 -8.92 30.48
C ALA A 132 -0.66 -7.97 31.68
N THR A 133 -0.32 -6.71 31.48
CA THR A 133 -0.57 -5.68 32.50
C THR A 133 -2.07 -5.38 32.58
N PRO A 134 -2.58 -4.86 33.72
CA PRO A 134 -3.98 -4.43 33.82
C PRO A 134 -4.36 -3.39 32.75
N GLU A 135 -3.41 -2.55 32.34
CA GLU A 135 -3.61 -1.57 31.27
C GLU A 135 -3.78 -2.26 29.92
N ASP A 136 -2.91 -3.22 29.60
CA ASP A 136 -2.99 -3.97 28.33
C ASP A 136 -4.29 -4.78 28.24
N MET A 137 -4.75 -5.38 29.35
CA MET A 137 -6.04 -6.08 29.40
C MET A 137 -7.21 -5.13 29.09
N ARG A 138 -7.19 -3.92 29.66
CA ARG A 138 -8.21 -2.89 29.39
C ARG A 138 -8.20 -2.45 27.92
N VAL A 139 -7.02 -2.27 27.33
CA VAL A 139 -6.89 -1.93 25.91
C VAL A 139 -7.43 -3.07 25.04
N ALA A 140 -7.09 -4.32 25.35
CA ALA A 140 -7.59 -5.48 24.63
C ALA A 140 -9.13 -5.58 24.69
N GLN A 141 -9.73 -5.31 25.85
CA GLN A 141 -11.20 -5.25 26.00
C GLN A 141 -11.82 -4.16 25.10
N ILE A 142 -11.27 -2.94 25.11
CA ILE A 142 -11.75 -1.85 24.25
C ILE A 142 -11.66 -2.23 22.77
N LEU A 143 -10.56 -2.86 22.34
CA LEU A 143 -10.40 -3.31 20.95
C LEU A 143 -11.43 -4.37 20.55
N LEU A 144 -11.79 -5.27 21.46
CA LEU A 144 -12.83 -6.28 21.23
C LEU A 144 -14.24 -5.66 21.23
N GLU A 145 -14.52 -4.71 22.11
CA GLU A 145 -15.80 -3.99 22.15
C GLU A 145 -16.01 -3.10 20.91
N THR A 146 -14.92 -2.61 20.32
CA THR A 146 -14.93 -1.72 19.15
C THR A 146 -14.60 -2.41 17.83
N HIS A 147 -14.57 -3.75 17.81
CA HIS A 147 -14.14 -4.54 16.64
C HIS A 147 -14.87 -4.17 15.34
N ASP A 148 -16.19 -3.95 15.38
CA ASP A 148 -16.98 -3.54 14.21
C ASP A 148 -16.50 -2.21 13.62
N LYS A 149 -16.19 -1.24 14.48
CA LYS A 149 -15.64 0.07 14.07
C LYS A 149 -14.25 -0.10 13.46
N ILE A 150 -13.43 -0.98 14.02
CA ILE A 150 -12.08 -1.28 13.50
C ILE A 150 -12.18 -1.89 12.10
N LEU A 151 -13.07 -2.86 11.88
CA LEU A 151 -13.27 -3.49 10.56
C LEU A 151 -13.78 -2.47 9.53
N TRP A 152 -14.78 -1.65 9.90
CA TRP A 152 -15.30 -0.64 8.98
C TRP A 152 -14.29 0.49 8.68
N GLY A 153 -13.62 0.99 9.72
CA GLY A 153 -12.59 2.01 9.59
C GLY A 153 -11.41 1.53 8.75
N SER A 154 -10.96 0.29 8.98
CA SER A 154 -9.88 -0.30 8.19
C SER A 154 -10.28 -0.53 6.72
N LEU A 155 -11.52 -0.90 6.41
CA LEU A 155 -12.00 -0.96 5.02
C LEU A 155 -11.82 0.39 4.32
N VAL A 156 -12.30 1.47 4.94
CA VAL A 156 -12.19 2.82 4.39
C VAL A 156 -10.73 3.21 4.20
N LEU A 157 -9.88 2.96 5.21
CA LEU A 157 -8.46 3.25 5.12
C LEU A 157 -7.77 2.46 4.01
N HIS A 158 -8.07 1.18 3.82
CA HIS A 158 -7.45 0.39 2.74
C HIS A 158 -7.85 0.90 1.35
N VAL A 159 -9.11 1.30 1.18
CA VAL A 159 -9.58 1.91 -0.09
C VAL A 159 -8.89 3.26 -0.33
N LEU A 160 -8.78 4.10 0.71
CA LEU A 160 -8.07 5.38 0.64
C LEU A 160 -6.57 5.21 0.34
N TYR A 161 -5.91 4.25 1.00
CA TYR A 161 -4.52 3.85 0.72
C TYR A 161 -4.37 3.52 -0.76
N GLY A 162 -5.23 2.64 -1.27
CA GLY A 162 -5.23 2.21 -2.64
C GLY A 162 -5.41 3.39 -3.61
N ALA A 163 -6.36 4.29 -3.33
CA ALA A 163 -6.61 5.47 -4.14
C ALA A 163 -5.41 6.42 -4.19
N VAL A 164 -4.76 6.69 -3.05
CA VAL A 164 -3.56 7.54 -2.96
C VAL A 164 -2.38 6.89 -3.69
N MET A 165 -2.11 5.61 -3.42
CA MET A 165 -1.09 4.85 -4.14
C MET A 165 -1.34 4.93 -5.66
N GLY A 166 -2.56 4.66 -6.10
CA GLY A 166 -2.94 4.69 -7.51
C GLY A 166 -2.80 6.06 -8.17
N LEU A 167 -3.10 7.14 -7.43
CA LEU A 167 -2.86 8.52 -7.84
C LEU A 167 -1.37 8.78 -8.10
N PHE A 168 -0.51 8.47 -7.13
CA PHE A 168 0.94 8.70 -7.24
C PHE A 168 1.59 7.81 -8.30
N SER A 169 1.18 6.53 -8.39
CA SER A 169 1.58 5.65 -9.48
C SER A 169 1.22 6.26 -10.83
N SER A 170 0.02 6.85 -10.98
CA SER A 170 -0.39 7.48 -12.23
C SER A 170 0.46 8.68 -12.60
N MET A 171 0.77 9.56 -11.64
CA MET A 171 1.59 10.74 -11.89
C MET A 171 3.00 10.35 -12.36
N ILE A 172 3.66 9.45 -11.63
CA ILE A 172 5.02 9.01 -11.95
C ILE A 172 5.07 8.27 -13.30
N LEU A 173 4.09 7.40 -13.56
CA LEU A 173 4.03 6.66 -14.82
C LEU A 173 3.66 7.53 -16.02
N TYR A 174 2.85 8.57 -15.82
CA TYR A 174 2.51 9.52 -16.88
C TYR A 174 3.76 10.23 -17.40
N GLU A 175 4.63 10.69 -16.51
CA GLU A 175 5.93 11.27 -16.88
C GLU A 175 6.78 10.28 -17.68
N GLU A 176 6.88 9.02 -17.21
CA GLU A 176 7.66 7.99 -17.87
C GLU A 176 7.15 7.67 -19.30
N TYR A 177 5.82 7.57 -19.47
CA TYR A 177 5.21 7.33 -20.78
C TYR A 177 5.40 8.52 -21.73
N HIS A 178 5.30 9.75 -21.22
CA HIS A 178 5.47 10.94 -22.03
C HIS A 178 6.93 11.12 -22.49
N MET A 179 7.90 10.86 -21.60
CA MET A 179 9.33 10.92 -21.93
C MET A 179 9.74 9.87 -22.97
N LYS A 180 9.30 8.60 -22.80
CA LYS A 180 9.52 7.55 -23.82
C LYS A 180 8.86 7.89 -25.16
N GLY A 181 7.72 8.60 -25.13
CA GLY A 181 7.03 9.09 -26.32
C GLY A 181 7.84 10.14 -27.09
N LYS A 182 8.44 11.10 -26.37
CA LYS A 182 9.33 12.11 -26.95
C LYS A 182 10.59 11.49 -27.57
N GLU A 183 11.28 10.61 -26.84
CA GLU A 183 12.49 9.95 -27.33
C GLU A 183 12.24 9.15 -28.62
N LYS A 184 11.10 8.45 -28.71
CA LYS A 184 10.70 7.73 -29.94
C LYS A 184 10.45 8.67 -31.12
N LYS A 185 9.85 9.85 -30.88
CA LYS A 185 9.64 10.85 -31.94
C LYS A 185 10.98 11.41 -32.43
N GLU A 186 11.85 11.82 -31.52
CA GLU A 186 13.18 12.36 -31.84
C GLU A 186 14.03 11.36 -32.64
N LYS A 187 14.07 10.08 -32.21
CA LYS A 187 14.77 9.02 -32.96
C LYS A 187 14.19 8.81 -34.36
N LYS A 188 12.86 8.87 -34.50
CA LYS A 188 12.19 8.72 -35.80
C LYS A 188 12.49 9.90 -36.73
N GLU A 189 12.53 11.12 -36.20
CA GLU A 189 12.87 12.34 -36.94
C GLU A 189 14.35 12.35 -37.34
N ALA A 190 15.26 11.96 -36.44
CA ALA A 190 16.68 11.80 -36.74
C ALA A 190 16.94 10.74 -37.83
N TRP A 191 16.24 9.60 -37.77
CA TRP A 191 16.34 8.57 -38.80
C TRP A 191 15.84 9.06 -40.17
N LYS A 192 14.69 9.75 -40.22
CA LYS A 192 14.18 10.35 -41.46
C LYS A 192 15.16 11.35 -42.06
N LYS A 193 15.79 12.17 -41.21
CA LYS A 193 16.82 13.13 -41.64
C LYS A 193 18.04 12.39 -42.20
N PHE A 194 18.53 11.37 -41.51
CA PHE A 194 19.64 10.53 -41.96
C PHE A 194 19.35 9.88 -43.32
N GLU A 195 18.17 9.27 -43.49
CA GLU A 195 17.72 8.71 -44.78
C GLU A 195 17.72 9.78 -45.88
N SER A 196 17.19 10.99 -45.61
CA SER A 196 17.16 12.07 -46.60
C SER A 196 18.54 12.59 -47.01
N GLU A 197 19.54 12.52 -46.12
CA GLU A 197 20.90 13.01 -46.37
C GLU A 197 21.79 11.96 -47.06
N HIS A 198 21.60 10.67 -46.75
CA HIS A 198 22.49 9.58 -47.21
C HIS A 198 21.88 8.72 -48.31
N TRP A 199 20.56 8.82 -48.51
CA TRP A 199 19.85 8.15 -49.59
C TRP A 199 18.97 9.17 -50.32
N PRO A 200 19.57 10.13 -51.05
CA PRO A 200 18.79 11.02 -51.90
C PRO A 200 18.06 10.14 -52.91
N TRP A 201 16.74 10.13 -52.82
CA TRP A 201 15.90 9.56 -53.87
C TRP A 201 16.28 10.21 -55.20
N THR A 202 16.71 9.40 -56.16
CA THR A 202 16.74 9.77 -57.59
C THR A 202 15.35 10.14 -58.06
#